data_AF-A0A2P1PUX3-F1
#
_entry.id   AF-A0A2P1PUX3-F1
#
_cell.length_a   1.000
_cell.length_b   1.000
_cell.length_c   1.000
_cell.angle_alpha   90.00
_cell.angle_beta   90.00
_cell.angle_gamma   90.00
#
_symmetry.space_group_name_H-M   'P 1'
#
loop_
_entity.id
_entity.type
_entity.pdbx_description
1 polymer ?
#
loop_
_entity_poly.entity_id
_entity_poly.type
_entity_poly.pdbx_seq_one_letter_code
_entity_poly.pdbx_strand_id
1 'polypeptide(L)'
;MAAVSPLMLPTPVLVDAANHHLCLEFGDWPDPFWDQVVGQLESEFGMQREGMAVEGPGERIEPSFVGQGVRLLSGWDCHSGRYLLAESDAGDALLRDVYRKASESKIFEINPC
;
A
#
# COMPACT_ATOMS: atom_id res chain seq x y z
N MET A 1 -14.39 -28.55 -14.11
CA MET A 1 -13.97 -27.14 -14.28
C MET A 1 -14.65 -26.34 -13.20
N ALA A 2 -13.94 -25.98 -12.13
CA ALA A 2 -14.51 -25.15 -11.07
C ALA A 2 -14.62 -23.72 -11.62
N ALA A 3 -15.82 -23.16 -11.60
CA ALA A 3 -16.03 -21.75 -11.87
C ALA A 3 -15.30 -20.96 -10.78
N VAL A 4 -14.23 -20.27 -11.17
CA VAL A 4 -13.62 -19.25 -10.30
C VAL A 4 -14.68 -18.16 -10.20
N SER A 5 -15.35 -18.09 -9.05
CA SER A 5 -16.19 -16.93 -8.72
C SER A 5 -15.31 -15.69 -8.84
N PRO A 6 -15.82 -14.52 -9.27
CA PRO A 6 -15.03 -13.29 -9.19
C PRO A 6 -14.72 -13.08 -7.71
N LEU A 7 -13.54 -13.52 -7.29
CA LEU A 7 -13.04 -13.29 -5.95
C LEU A 7 -12.99 -11.79 -5.86
N MET A 8 -13.85 -11.23 -5.03
CA MET A 8 -13.75 -9.86 -4.56
C MET A 8 -12.37 -9.78 -3.91
N LEU A 9 -11.35 -9.44 -4.70
CA LEU A 9 -9.99 -9.28 -4.21
C LEU A 9 -10.10 -8.31 -3.04
N PRO A 10 -9.47 -8.59 -1.88
CA PRO A 10 -9.51 -7.70 -0.74
C PRO A 10 -9.25 -6.28 -1.23
N THR A 11 -10.07 -5.29 -0.88
CA THR A 11 -9.77 -3.90 -1.23
C THR A 11 -8.81 -3.36 -0.19
N PRO A 12 -7.77 -2.62 -0.60
CA PRO A 12 -7.01 -1.87 0.37
C PRO A 12 -7.98 -0.91 1.07
N VAL A 13 -7.67 -0.51 2.29
CA VAL A 13 -8.52 0.38 3.07
C VAL A 13 -7.70 1.52 3.62
N LEU A 14 -8.28 2.72 3.60
CA LEU A 14 -7.73 3.87 4.30
C LEU A 14 -8.36 3.93 5.70
N VAL A 15 -7.52 4.00 6.72
CA VAL A 15 -7.95 4.11 8.12
C VAL A 15 -7.21 5.25 8.81
N ASP A 16 -7.81 5.81 9.86
CA ASP A 16 -7.13 6.77 10.73
C ASP A 16 -6.24 6.02 11.73
N ALA A 17 -4.93 6.27 11.67
CA ALA A 17 -3.97 5.67 12.58
C ALA A 17 -3.84 6.46 13.89
N ALA A 18 -3.20 5.84 14.89
CA ALA A 18 -3.01 6.44 16.21
C ALA A 18 -2.16 7.73 16.19
N ASN A 19 -1.39 7.96 15.13
CA ASN A 19 -0.62 9.20 14.93
C ASN A 19 -1.44 10.34 14.31
N HIS A 20 -2.76 10.19 14.20
CA HIS A 20 -3.70 11.15 13.59
C HIS A 20 -3.52 11.37 12.08
N HIS A 21 -2.79 10.47 11.42
CA HIS A 21 -2.61 10.44 9.97
C HIS A 21 -3.19 9.15 9.38
N LEU A 22 -3.26 9.09 8.05
CA LEU A 22 -3.82 7.96 7.34
C LEU A 22 -2.84 6.78 7.30
N CYS A 23 -3.40 5.59 7.46
CA CYS A 23 -2.77 4.32 7.11
C CYS A 23 -3.53 3.70 5.94
N LEU A 24 -2.80 3.24 4.94
CA LEU A 24 -3.31 2.44 3.84
C LEU A 24 -2.92 0.99 4.09
N GLU A 25 -3.92 0.17 4.44
CA GLU A 25 -3.74 -1.25 4.73
C GLU A 25 -4.13 -2.08 3.50
N PHE A 26 -3.32 -3.06 3.16
CA PHE A 26 -3.49 -3.87 1.96
C PHE A 26 -4.11 -5.25 2.24
N GLY A 27 -4.19 -5.66 3.51
CA GLY A 27 -4.73 -6.96 3.92
C GLY A 27 -4.03 -8.12 3.21
N ASP A 28 -4.82 -9.09 2.74
CA ASP A 28 -4.35 -10.24 1.97
C ASP A 28 -4.10 -9.93 0.48
N TRP A 29 -3.71 -8.69 0.14
CA TRP A 29 -3.36 -8.35 -1.24
C TRP A 29 -2.19 -9.20 -1.76
N PRO A 30 -2.32 -9.79 -2.97
CA PRO A 30 -1.22 -10.53 -3.57
C PRO A 30 0.01 -9.64 -3.82
N ASP A 31 1.20 -10.21 -3.64
CA ASP A 31 2.50 -9.53 -3.83
C ASP A 31 2.61 -8.70 -5.13
N PRO A 32 2.13 -9.16 -6.31
CA PRO A 32 2.23 -8.36 -7.54
C PRO A 32 1.52 -7.00 -7.48
N PHE A 33 0.41 -6.89 -6.73
CA PHE A 33 -0.29 -5.62 -6.58
C PHE A 33 0.47 -4.68 -5.64
N TRP A 34 1.12 -5.23 -4.61
CA TRP A 34 2.03 -4.46 -3.77
C TRP A 34 3.22 -3.93 -4.59
N ASP A 35 3.85 -4.78 -5.40
CA ASP A 35 4.97 -4.39 -6.25
C ASP A 35 4.57 -3.28 -7.24
N GLN A 36 3.33 -3.28 -7.73
CA GLN A 36 2.79 -2.20 -8.55
C GLN A 36 2.70 -0.88 -7.77
N VAL A 37 2.20 -0.90 -6.54
CA VAL A 37 2.12 0.30 -5.67
C VAL A 37 3.51 0.83 -5.36
N VAL A 38 4.46 -0.05 -5.04
CA VAL A 38 5.87 0.30 -4.85
C VAL A 38 6.42 0.97 -6.11
N GLY A 39 6.20 0.36 -7.27
CA GLY A 39 6.65 0.91 -8.56
C GLY A 39 6.05 2.28 -8.83
N GLN A 40 4.78 2.52 -8.49
CA GLN A 40 4.15 3.84 -8.61
C GLN A 40 4.79 4.87 -7.66
N LEU A 41 5.02 4.51 -6.40
CA LEU A 41 5.69 5.39 -5.44
C LEU A 41 7.07 5.83 -5.93
N GLU A 42 7.86 4.90 -6.44
CA GLU A 42 9.23 5.17 -6.89
C GLU A 42 9.26 5.91 -8.24
N SER A 43 8.46 5.50 -9.22
CA SER A 43 8.53 6.02 -10.60
C SER A 43 7.64 7.23 -10.88
N GLU A 44 6.42 7.27 -10.33
CA GLU A 44 5.45 8.35 -10.59
C GLU A 44 5.53 9.44 -9.52
N PHE A 45 5.66 9.05 -8.25
CA PHE A 45 5.72 10.00 -7.14
C PHE A 45 7.16 10.39 -6.74
N GLY A 46 8.17 9.75 -7.35
CA GLY A 46 9.57 10.09 -7.15
C GLY A 46 10.07 9.81 -5.73
N MET A 47 9.47 8.83 -5.05
CA MET A 47 9.88 8.41 -3.72
C MET A 47 11.12 7.52 -3.77
N GLN A 48 11.91 7.57 -2.71
CA GLN A 48 13.06 6.70 -2.50
C GLN A 48 12.89 5.92 -1.21
N ARG A 49 13.51 4.75 -1.12
CA ARG A 49 13.52 3.95 0.11
C ARG A 49 14.62 4.42 1.05
N GLU A 50 14.27 4.66 2.31
CA GLU A 50 15.20 5.05 3.37
C GLU A 50 15.05 4.15 4.61
N GLY A 51 16.18 3.74 5.17
CA GLY A 51 16.25 2.90 6.36
C GLY A 51 16.50 1.42 6.06
N MET A 52 16.42 0.60 7.10
CA MET A 52 16.68 -0.84 7.06
C MET A 52 15.42 -1.61 7.43
N ALA A 53 15.21 -2.77 6.80
CA ALA A 53 14.17 -3.68 7.22
C ALA A 53 14.49 -4.30 8.58
N VAL A 54 13.49 -4.40 9.45
CA VAL A 54 13.58 -5.05 10.77
C VAL A 54 12.40 -6.01 10.90
N GLU A 55 12.69 -7.26 11.24
CA GLU A 55 11.69 -8.31 11.36
C GLU A 55 11.56 -8.77 12.81
N GLY A 56 10.32 -8.90 13.28
CA GLY A 56 9.95 -9.40 14.58
C GLY A 56 8.82 -10.43 14.51
N PRO A 57 8.39 -10.98 15.65
CA PRO A 57 7.29 -11.94 15.68
C PRO A 57 5.97 -11.29 15.21
N GLY A 58 5.51 -11.66 14.00
CA GLY A 58 4.22 -11.21 13.46
C GLY A 58 4.23 -9.81 12.84
N GLU A 59 5.40 -9.16 12.73
CA GLU A 59 5.55 -7.83 12.15
C GLU A 59 6.91 -7.70 11.46
N ARG A 60 6.94 -6.96 10.35
CA ARG A 60 8.15 -6.52 9.66
C ARG A 60 8.03 -5.04 9.33
N ILE A 61 8.96 -4.26 9.84
CA ILE A 61 9.14 -2.87 9.43
C ILE A 61 10.00 -2.88 8.16
N GLU A 62 9.53 -2.22 7.11
CA GLU A 62 10.24 -2.07 5.84
C GLU A 62 10.84 -0.66 5.71
N PRO A 63 11.80 -0.44 4.78
CA PRO A 63 12.31 0.89 4.50
C PRO A 63 11.20 1.89 4.15
N SER A 64 11.22 3.05 4.79
CA SER A 64 10.24 4.12 4.55
C SER A 64 10.36 4.65 3.10
N PHE A 65 9.27 5.12 2.53
CA PHE A 65 9.30 5.90 1.29
C PHE A 65 9.44 7.39 1.62
N VAL A 66 10.46 8.04 1.07
CA VAL A 66 10.80 9.44 1.35
C VAL A 66 11.01 10.19 0.04
N GLY A 67 10.43 11.39 -0.07
CA GLY A 67 10.55 12.21 -1.27
C GLY A 67 9.67 13.45 -1.20
N GLN A 68 10.08 14.54 -1.85
CA GLN A 68 9.32 15.80 -1.93
C GLN A 68 8.86 16.37 -0.57
N GLY A 69 9.61 16.12 0.50
CA GLY A 69 9.25 16.55 1.87
C GLY A 69 8.20 15.67 2.55
N VAL A 70 7.81 14.56 1.95
CA VAL A 70 6.90 13.55 2.51
C VAL A 70 7.69 12.32 2.94
N ARG A 71 7.22 11.69 4.02
CA ARG A 71 7.66 10.37 4.49
C ARG A 71 6.44 9.48 4.71
N LEU A 72 6.51 8.27 4.17
CA LEU A 72 5.58 7.18 4.43
C LEU A 72 6.35 6.03 5.08
N LEU A 73 5.96 5.65 6.29
CA LEU A 73 6.43 4.40 6.89
C LEU A 73 5.80 3.23 6.14
N SER A 74 6.54 2.13 6.00
CA SER A 74 6.08 0.93 5.33
C SER A 74 6.38 -0.30 6.18
N GLY A 75 5.55 -1.32 6.03
CA GLY A 75 5.73 -2.55 6.77
C GLY A 75 4.71 -3.61 6.41
N TRP A 76 4.76 -4.69 7.16
CA TRP A 76 3.83 -5.80 7.12
C TRP A 76 3.52 -6.27 8.54
N ASP A 77 2.28 -6.58 8.84
CA ASP A 77 1.89 -7.27 10.06
C ASP A 77 0.85 -8.36 9.77
N CYS A 78 0.68 -9.31 10.70
CA CYS A 78 -0.19 -10.47 10.51
C CYS A 78 -1.70 -10.16 10.55
N HIS A 79 -2.11 -8.93 10.88
CA HIS A 79 -3.51 -8.50 10.92
C HIS A 79 -3.87 -7.66 9.70
N SER A 80 -3.03 -6.69 9.35
CA SER A 80 -3.27 -5.67 8.31
C SER A 80 -2.63 -6.04 6.98
N GLY A 81 -1.79 -7.09 6.95
CA GLY A 81 -0.94 -7.39 5.82
C GLY A 81 0.10 -6.27 5.63
N ARG A 82 0.40 -5.94 4.37
CA ARG A 82 1.27 -4.79 4.09
C ARG A 82 0.55 -3.48 4.38
N TYR A 83 1.30 -2.46 4.76
CA TYR A 83 0.74 -1.15 5.03
C TYR A 83 1.68 0.00 4.62
N LEU A 84 1.08 1.18 4.41
CA LEU A 84 1.76 2.46 4.30
C LEU A 84 1.14 3.44 5.30
N LEU A 85 1.96 4.05 6.14
CA LEU A 85 1.52 4.99 7.17
C LEU A 85 2.11 6.37 6.92
N ALA A 86 1.26 7.38 6.82
CA ALA A 86 1.69 8.77 6.68
C ALA A 86 2.11 9.37 8.03
N GLU A 87 3.03 10.33 8.00
CA GLU A 87 3.48 11.11 9.16
C GLU A 87 3.19 12.62 9.01
N SER A 88 2.38 13.01 8.03
CA SER A 88 2.02 14.41 7.76
C SER A 88 0.78 14.52 6.88
N ASP A 89 0.14 15.70 6.88
CA ASP A 89 -1.02 16.02 6.00
C ASP A 89 -0.70 15.84 4.50
N ALA A 90 0.55 16.13 4.11
CA ALA A 90 1.02 15.91 2.73
C ALA A 90 1.14 14.41 2.41
N GLY A 91 1.55 13.60 3.38
CA GLY A 91 1.49 12.14 3.28
C GLY A 91 0.05 11.61 3.18
N ASP A 92 -0.89 12.20 3.93
CA ASP A 92 -2.31 11.82 3.84
C ASP A 92 -2.89 12.10 2.45
N ALA A 93 -2.56 13.24 1.87
CA ALA A 93 -2.95 13.57 0.50
C ALA A 93 -2.41 12.55 -0.50
N LEU A 94 -1.13 12.19 -0.37
CA LEU A 94 -0.49 11.19 -1.22
C LEU A 94 -1.14 9.80 -1.07
N LEU A 95 -1.41 9.34 0.16
CA LEU A 95 -2.07 8.04 0.38
C LEU A 95 -3.46 7.99 -0.24
N ARG A 96 -4.22 9.09 -0.24
CA ARG A 96 -5.51 9.17 -0.94
C ARG A 96 -5.36 9.03 -2.45
N ASP A 97 -4.30 9.58 -3.04
CA ASP A 97 -4.04 9.46 -4.48
C ASP A 97 -3.58 8.05 -4.87
N VAL A 98 -2.70 7.43 -4.06
CA VAL A 98 -2.31 6.03 -4.20
C VAL A 98 -3.53 5.12 -4.11
N TYR A 99 -4.38 5.32 -3.09
CA TYR A 99 -5.61 4.56 -2.90
C TYR A 99 -6.57 4.67 -4.09
N ARG A 100 -6.75 5.89 -4.63
CA ARG A 100 -7.59 6.14 -5.80
C ARG A 100 -7.08 5.36 -7.02
N LYS A 101 -5.78 5.43 -7.31
CA LYS A 101 -5.13 4.71 -8.42
C LYS A 101 -5.21 3.19 -8.26
N ALA A 102 -4.98 2.70 -7.05
CA ALA A 102 -5.10 1.28 -6.70
C ALA A 102 -6.54 0.76 -6.91
N SER A 103 -7.53 1.59 -6.59
CA SER A 103 -8.95 1.27 -6.78
C SER A 103 -9.38 1.29 -8.25
N GLU A 104 -8.84 2.22 -9.05
CA GLU A 104 -9.09 2.31 -10.49
C GLU A 104 -8.44 1.16 -11.26
N SER A 105 -7.28 0.69 -10.82
CA SER A 105 -6.55 -0.43 -11.44
C SER A 105 -7.29 -1.77 -11.33
N LYS A 106 -8.19 -1.93 -10.34
CA LYS A 106 -9.09 -3.08 -10.24
C LYS A 106 -10.09 -3.20 -11.40
N ILE A 107 -10.25 -2.17 -12.22
CA ILE A 107 -11.16 -2.18 -13.39
C ILE A 107 -10.52 -2.89 -14.60
N PHE A 108 -9.19 -3.07 -14.63
CA PHE A 108 -8.49 -3.61 -15.82
C PHE A 108 -8.33 -5.13 -15.89
N GLU A 109 -8.80 -5.90 -14.90
CA GLU A 109 -8.84 -7.38 -14.96
C GLU A 109 -10.25 -7.96 -15.18
N ILE A 110 -11.14 -7.23 -15.86
CA ILE A 110 -12.24 -7.89 -16.58
C ILE A 110 -11.74 -8.16 -18.01
N ASN A 111 -11.03 -9.27 -18.16
CA ASN A 111 -10.58 -9.83 -19.43
C ASN A 111 -11.71 -9.80 -20.49
N PRO A 112 -11.36 -9.61 -21.77
CA PRO A 112 -11.64 -10.73 -22.66
C PRO A 112 -10.49 -11.07 -23.60
N CYS A 113 -10.13 -12.36 -23.55
CA CYS A 113 -9.52 -13.19 -24.60
C CYS A 113 -8.02 -13.04 -24.87
#